data_AF-A0A2V3ZS49-F1
#
_entry.id   AF-A0A2V3ZS49-F1
#
_cell.length_a   1.000
_cell.length_b   1.000
_cell.length_c   1.000
_cell.angle_alpha   90.00
_cell.angle_beta   90.00
_cell.angle_gamma   90.00
#
_symmetry.space_group_name_H-M   'P 1'
#
loop_
_entity.id
_entity.type
_entity.pdbx_description
1 polymer ?
#
loop_
_entity_poly.entity_id
_entity_poly.type
_entity_poly.pdbx_seq_one_letter_code
_entity_poly.pdbx_strand_id
1 'polypeptide(L)'
;MGKKKVLNKYYCKMENGCVIRRGRNLILLLLLFVCTGSVLNANPITKKDRDSLLNLPLFKNEGLLKIELKTDLALLINDIAEKRKYHKSELKLFSENGKADVIQVKVKTRGNFRRRKQNCNFPPLRFKIPVREAIGTEFEGQSKLKYVSHCQSFVDDYEQHTIEEYLIYKMYNLISNHSYRVRLAQVSFIDVNSSDTITKFGFFLEDKDDVALRNGKNILNFKNMKQYEILRENMVMLSLFQLMIGNADWDVGRLHNIDVLSVSEYSIPVVVPFDFDWSGMINHSYYTLSPKIDPNAKYKRLYKGMKWSPEELEQAFTNFKELKPSFLEVISDCTYLKNKNRNKLIDYIEEFYQLINSKKDVREVIEKNAKKIPKTQ
;
A
#
# COMPACT_ATOMS: atom_id res chain seq x y z
N MET A 1 26.16 7.86 -91.53
CA MET A 1 25.26 7.71 -90.36
C MET A 1 26.06 7.93 -89.07
N GLY A 2 25.41 8.21 -87.92
CA GLY A 2 26.05 8.45 -86.61
C GLY A 2 25.05 8.19 -85.47
N LYS A 3 25.32 8.37 -84.16
CA LYS A 3 26.34 9.11 -83.36
C LYS A 3 26.50 8.31 -82.02
N LYS A 4 27.47 8.45 -81.10
CA LYS A 4 28.77 9.15 -80.87
C LYS A 4 29.50 8.34 -79.74
N LYS A 5 30.83 8.16 -79.69
CA LYS A 5 31.89 8.99 -79.02
C LYS A 5 31.64 9.44 -77.56
N VAL A 6 32.65 9.57 -76.67
CA VAL A 6 34.05 9.00 -76.55
C VAL A 6 34.70 9.44 -75.21
N LEU A 7 35.43 8.57 -74.49
CA LEU A 7 36.46 8.78 -73.40
C LEU A 7 36.87 7.36 -72.87
N ASN A 8 38.02 6.96 -72.30
CA ASN A 8 39.35 7.51 -71.89
C ASN A 8 39.42 8.36 -70.60
N LYS A 9 40.45 8.37 -69.71
CA LYS A 9 41.75 7.64 -69.46
C LYS A 9 42.21 8.02 -68.01
N TYR A 10 43.08 7.42 -67.17
CA TYR A 10 44.03 6.28 -67.04
C TYR A 10 43.69 5.49 -65.73
N TYR A 11 44.25 4.35 -65.26
CA TYR A 11 45.33 3.42 -65.68
C TYR A 11 46.77 3.57 -65.08
N CYS A 12 46.98 3.23 -63.79
CA CYS A 12 48.24 2.80 -63.11
C CYS A 12 47.88 2.23 -61.71
N LYS A 13 48.15 1.00 -61.23
CA LYS A 13 49.04 -0.15 -61.52
C LYS A 13 50.48 -0.10 -60.97
N MET A 14 50.67 -0.70 -59.79
CA MET A 14 51.67 -1.73 -59.41
C MET A 14 51.28 -2.23 -57.99
N GLU A 15 51.13 -3.50 -57.62
CA GLU A 15 51.77 -4.82 -57.89
C GLU A 15 52.96 -5.18 -56.99
N ASN A 16 52.71 -6.24 -56.18
CA ASN A 16 53.64 -7.23 -55.63
C ASN A 16 54.59 -6.79 -54.49
N GLY A 17 54.97 -7.68 -53.55
CA GLY A 17 54.61 -9.11 -53.46
C GLY A 17 54.84 -9.73 -52.07
N CYS A 18 54.43 -10.99 -51.93
CA CYS A 18 54.48 -11.77 -50.69
C CYS A 18 55.47 -12.93 -50.79
N VAL A 19 56.31 -13.14 -49.77
CA VAL A 19 56.90 -14.46 -49.47
C VAL A 19 56.87 -14.71 -47.96
N ILE A 20 56.13 -15.73 -47.55
CA ILE A 20 56.18 -16.30 -46.20
C ILE A 20 57.13 -17.51 -46.23
N ARG A 21 58.04 -17.63 -45.24
CA ARG A 21 58.63 -18.94 -44.88
C ARG A 21 58.20 -19.32 -43.47
N ARG A 22 57.75 -20.57 -43.33
CA ARG A 22 57.14 -21.12 -42.11
C ARG A 22 58.20 -21.60 -41.12
N GLY A 23 58.09 -21.14 -39.87
CA GLY A 23 58.55 -21.87 -38.68
C GLY A 23 57.34 -22.15 -37.78
N ARG A 24 57.25 -23.34 -37.18
CA ARG A 24 56.14 -23.72 -36.28
C ARG A 24 56.46 -23.33 -34.84
N ASN A 25 55.47 -22.76 -34.14
CA ASN A 25 55.14 -22.84 -32.70
C ASN A 25 54.35 -21.55 -32.33
N LEU A 26 53.02 -21.50 -32.40
CA LEU A 26 52.00 -22.13 -31.54
C LEU A 26 51.87 -21.42 -30.17
N ILE A 27 50.71 -20.79 -29.91
CA ILE A 27 50.21 -20.24 -28.61
C ILE A 27 51.02 -19.01 -28.11
N LEU A 28 50.45 -17.86 -27.74
CA LEU A 28 49.09 -17.52 -27.29
C LEU A 28 48.65 -16.14 -27.85
N LEU A 29 47.43 -15.99 -28.35
CA LEU A 29 46.85 -14.68 -28.70
C LEU A 29 45.60 -14.42 -27.85
N LEU A 30 45.74 -13.59 -26.81
CA LEU A 30 44.59 -13.02 -26.09
C LEU A 30 44.61 -11.49 -26.25
N LEU A 31 43.75 -10.98 -27.12
CA LEU A 31 43.54 -9.55 -27.26
C LEU A 31 42.86 -9.02 -25.98
N LEU A 32 43.53 -8.10 -25.29
CA LEU A 32 42.96 -7.35 -24.15
C LEU A 32 41.92 -6.34 -24.65
N PHE A 33 40.76 -6.86 -25.04
CA PHE A 33 39.59 -6.07 -25.44
C PHE A 33 38.61 -5.95 -24.27
N VAL A 34 39.02 -5.20 -23.23
CA VAL A 34 38.13 -4.78 -22.14
C VAL A 34 37.97 -3.26 -22.22
N CYS A 35 36.72 -2.82 -22.39
CA CYS A 35 36.39 -1.48 -22.85
C CYS A 35 36.93 -0.35 -21.97
N THR A 36 37.57 0.63 -22.61
CA THR A 36 37.66 1.99 -22.09
C THR A 36 36.25 2.56 -21.90
N GLY A 37 35.97 3.11 -20.71
CA GLY A 37 34.94 4.13 -20.54
C GLY A 37 33.48 3.71 -20.74
N SER A 38 32.95 2.90 -19.82
CA SER A 38 31.57 3.14 -19.37
C SER A 38 31.61 4.13 -18.22
N VAL A 39 31.65 5.43 -18.55
CA VAL A 39 31.35 6.48 -17.57
C VAL A 39 29.94 6.20 -17.05
N LEU A 40 29.79 6.06 -15.72
CA LEU A 40 28.48 5.91 -15.09
C LEU A 40 27.72 7.24 -15.17
N ASN A 41 27.12 7.48 -16.34
CA ASN A 41 26.09 8.50 -16.54
C ASN A 41 24.82 8.05 -15.81
N ALA A 42 24.86 8.08 -14.48
CA ALA A 42 23.67 8.13 -13.66
C ALA A 42 22.86 9.34 -14.12
N ASN A 43 21.66 9.08 -14.67
CA ASN A 43 20.78 10.15 -15.13
C ASN A 43 20.55 11.15 -13.98
N PRO A 44 20.58 12.48 -14.25
CA PRO A 44 20.40 13.47 -13.20
C PRO A 44 19.10 13.24 -12.47
N ILE A 45 19.18 13.01 -11.15
CA ILE A 45 18.05 13.00 -10.23
C ILE A 45 17.63 14.49 -9.97
N THR A 46 16.53 14.81 -9.28
CA THR A 46 16.03 16.22 -9.16
C THR A 46 15.15 16.47 -7.92
N LYS A 47 13.91 17.01 -7.97
CA LYS A 47 13.05 17.12 -6.76
C LYS A 47 12.33 15.84 -6.30
N LYS A 48 11.89 14.82 -7.05
CA LYS A 48 12.50 13.87 -8.03
C LYS A 48 13.70 13.02 -7.55
N ASP A 49 14.62 13.53 -6.75
CA ASP A 49 15.28 12.73 -5.68
C ASP A 49 14.27 12.33 -4.60
N ARG A 50 13.19 13.13 -4.55
CA ARG A 50 11.89 12.85 -3.95
C ARG A 50 11.93 12.95 -2.44
N ASP A 51 12.35 14.15 -2.00
CA ASP A 51 12.39 14.60 -0.60
C ASP A 51 13.02 13.53 0.28
N SER A 52 14.28 13.23 -0.05
CA SER A 52 14.80 11.88 -0.30
C SER A 52 14.45 10.83 0.76
N LEU A 53 13.95 9.68 0.29
CA LEU A 53 13.27 8.63 1.08
C LEU A 53 11.97 9.08 1.78
N LEU A 54 11.36 10.19 1.33
CA LEU A 54 9.98 10.59 1.62
C LEU A 54 9.70 10.91 3.09
N ASN A 55 10.44 11.90 3.62
CA ASN A 55 10.19 12.56 4.92
C ASN A 55 8.99 13.56 4.85
N LEU A 56 7.93 13.19 4.11
CA LEU A 56 6.84 14.09 3.72
C LEU A 56 5.93 14.47 4.91
N PRO A 57 5.46 15.73 5.00
CA PRO A 57 4.77 16.25 6.18
C PRO A 57 3.51 15.45 6.55
N LEU A 58 2.66 15.14 5.56
CA LEU A 58 1.36 14.48 5.79
C LEU A 58 1.44 13.24 6.68
N PHE A 59 2.43 12.37 6.46
CA PHE A 59 2.57 11.09 7.17
C PHE A 59 3.73 11.04 8.16
N LYS A 60 4.30 12.21 8.48
CA LYS A 60 5.33 12.40 9.50
C LYS A 60 4.73 12.95 10.79
N ASN A 61 3.78 13.88 10.68
CA ASN A 61 3.01 14.39 11.80
C ASN A 61 1.84 13.43 12.09
N GLU A 62 1.76 12.90 13.31
CA GLU A 62 0.70 11.96 13.71
C GLU A 62 -0.55 12.66 14.29
N GLY A 63 -0.46 13.98 14.54
CA GLY A 63 -1.54 14.80 15.06
C GLY A 63 -2.75 14.90 14.12
N LEU A 64 -3.94 14.99 14.71
CA LEU A 64 -5.22 15.04 14.00
C LEU A 64 -5.26 16.15 12.94
N LEU A 65 -5.36 15.76 11.68
CA LEU A 65 -5.48 16.71 10.57
C LEU A 65 -6.89 17.29 10.50
N LYS A 66 -7.06 18.54 10.94
CA LYS A 66 -8.33 19.27 10.81
C LYS A 66 -8.40 19.99 9.46
N ILE A 67 -9.47 19.77 8.70
CA ILE A 67 -9.70 20.39 7.39
C ILE A 67 -11.18 20.70 7.13
N GLU A 68 -11.45 21.80 6.40
CA GLU A 68 -12.73 22.01 5.71
C GLU A 68 -12.58 21.60 4.24
N LEU A 69 -13.53 20.82 3.71
CA LEU A 69 -13.66 20.54 2.27
C LEU A 69 -14.97 21.13 1.75
N LYS A 70 -14.87 22.23 1.02
CA LYS A 70 -16.00 22.94 0.42
C LYS A 70 -16.15 22.54 -1.05
N THR A 71 -17.33 22.04 -1.40
CA THR A 71 -17.59 21.41 -2.71
C THR A 71 -19.09 21.38 -2.98
N ASP A 72 -19.51 21.11 -4.21
CA ASP A 72 -20.84 20.54 -4.42
C ASP A 72 -20.83 19.13 -3.81
N LEU A 73 -21.40 18.99 -2.61
CA LEU A 73 -21.29 17.77 -1.82
C LEU A 73 -22.31 16.75 -2.29
N ALA A 74 -23.55 17.18 -2.51
CA ALA A 74 -24.60 16.40 -3.15
C ALA A 74 -24.13 15.79 -4.47
N LEU A 75 -23.56 16.56 -5.40
CA LEU A 75 -23.09 16.05 -6.69
C LEU A 75 -21.88 15.12 -6.52
N LEU A 76 -20.94 15.44 -5.61
CA LEU A 76 -19.77 14.59 -5.32
C LEU A 76 -20.18 13.21 -4.77
N ILE A 77 -21.03 13.14 -3.74
CA ILE A 77 -21.41 11.86 -3.11
C ILE A 77 -22.34 11.03 -3.99
N ASN A 78 -23.07 11.67 -4.91
CA ASN A 78 -23.93 10.99 -5.88
C ASN A 78 -23.19 10.52 -7.14
N ASP A 79 -21.99 11.03 -7.46
CA ASP A 79 -21.15 10.55 -8.57
C ASP A 79 -20.45 9.21 -8.24
N ILE A 80 -21.29 8.17 -8.15
CA ILE A 80 -20.89 6.79 -7.83
C ILE A 80 -20.76 5.88 -9.07
N ALA A 81 -20.90 6.43 -10.28
CA ALA A 81 -20.81 5.68 -11.54
C ALA A 81 -19.40 5.14 -11.80
N GLU A 82 -19.23 4.22 -12.76
CA GLU A 82 -17.90 3.74 -13.14
C GLU A 82 -17.06 4.84 -13.82
N LYS A 83 -17.67 5.64 -14.70
CA LYS A 83 -17.03 6.79 -15.37
C LYS A 83 -17.13 8.10 -14.57
N ARG A 84 -17.10 7.99 -13.24
CA ARG A 84 -17.11 9.12 -12.28
C ARG A 84 -15.95 10.09 -12.47
N LYS A 85 -16.26 11.38 -12.36
CA LYS A 85 -15.39 12.52 -12.68
C LYS A 85 -14.63 13.01 -11.45
N TYR A 86 -13.75 14.00 -11.65
CA TYR A 86 -13.10 14.74 -10.57
C TYR A 86 -13.77 16.10 -10.45
N HIS A 87 -14.40 16.35 -9.30
CA HIS A 87 -15.09 17.60 -8.99
C HIS A 87 -14.10 18.61 -8.44
N LYS A 88 -14.29 19.91 -8.71
CA LYS A 88 -13.47 20.95 -8.08
C LYS A 88 -13.89 21.10 -6.62
N SER A 89 -12.94 21.24 -5.72
CA SER A 89 -13.22 21.45 -4.30
C SER A 89 -12.15 22.34 -3.68
N GLU A 90 -12.56 23.20 -2.78
CA GLU A 90 -11.69 24.06 -1.99
C GLU A 90 -11.38 23.35 -0.67
N LEU A 91 -10.09 23.20 -0.37
CA LEU A 91 -9.61 22.50 0.83
C LEU A 91 -8.82 23.47 1.70
N LYS A 92 -9.29 23.69 2.92
CA LYS A 92 -8.68 24.60 3.89
C LYS A 92 -8.02 23.79 4.99
N LEU A 93 -6.73 24.00 5.17
CA LEU A 93 -5.91 23.47 6.26
C LEU A 93 -6.03 24.37 7.48
N PHE A 94 -6.13 23.79 8.67
CA PHE A 94 -5.93 24.51 9.92
C PHE A 94 -4.53 24.22 10.47
N SER A 95 -3.62 25.19 10.39
CA SER A 95 -2.34 25.13 11.10
C SER A 95 -2.55 25.48 12.59
N GLU A 96 -1.76 24.87 13.47
CA GLU A 96 -1.72 25.20 14.91
C GLU A 96 -1.33 26.67 15.13
N ASN A 97 -0.58 27.27 14.20
CA ASN A 97 -0.20 28.67 14.19
C ASN A 97 -1.33 29.64 13.76
N GLY A 98 -2.58 29.19 13.70
CA GLY A 98 -3.76 30.00 13.34
C GLY A 98 -3.86 30.42 11.87
N LYS A 99 -2.79 30.23 11.08
CA LYS A 99 -2.79 30.45 9.64
C LYS A 99 -3.57 29.33 8.94
N ALA A 100 -4.48 29.70 8.05
CA ALA A 100 -5.29 28.75 7.29
C ALA A 100 -4.91 28.81 5.81
N ASP A 101 -4.24 27.77 5.31
CA ASP A 101 -3.88 27.65 3.90
C ASP A 101 -5.05 27.05 3.12
N VAL A 102 -5.52 27.79 2.09
CA VAL A 102 -6.65 27.39 1.24
C VAL A 102 -6.12 26.97 -0.12
N ILE A 103 -6.37 25.72 -0.51
CA ILE A 103 -5.80 25.10 -1.71
C ILE A 103 -6.88 24.47 -2.60
N GLN A 104 -6.70 24.59 -3.91
CA GLN A 104 -7.67 24.16 -4.93
C GLN A 104 -7.40 22.71 -5.35
N VAL A 105 -8.15 21.78 -4.76
CA VAL A 105 -8.03 20.34 -5.02
C VAL A 105 -9.11 19.84 -5.98
N LYS A 106 -9.04 18.57 -6.36
CA LYS A 106 -10.15 17.87 -7.02
C LYS A 106 -10.45 16.55 -6.35
N VAL A 107 -11.72 16.28 -6.08
CA VAL A 107 -12.15 15.11 -5.28
C VAL A 107 -13.13 14.24 -6.08
N LYS A 108 -13.12 12.93 -5.81
CA LYS A 108 -14.10 11.97 -6.37
C LYS A 108 -14.29 10.74 -5.50
N THR A 109 -15.34 9.96 -5.74
CA THR A 109 -15.60 8.70 -5.01
C THR A 109 -14.63 7.56 -5.42
N ARG A 110 -14.26 6.68 -4.47
CA ARG A 110 -13.35 5.52 -4.65
C ARG A 110 -13.99 4.19 -4.20
N GLY A 111 -13.28 3.09 -4.41
CA GLY A 111 -13.71 1.74 -4.01
C GLY A 111 -14.82 1.16 -4.89
N ASN A 112 -15.27 -0.05 -4.54
CA ASN A 112 -16.31 -0.78 -5.27
C ASN A 112 -17.48 -1.19 -4.37
N PHE A 113 -17.21 -1.69 -3.16
CA PHE A 113 -18.25 -2.03 -2.18
C PHE A 113 -18.81 -0.76 -1.50
N ARG A 114 -17.98 -0.05 -0.73
CA ARG A 114 -18.30 1.20 -0.02
C ARG A 114 -18.69 2.40 -0.94
N ARG A 115 -18.67 2.25 -2.27
CA ARG A 115 -19.17 3.26 -3.24
C ARG A 115 -20.67 3.13 -3.52
N ARG A 116 -21.26 1.97 -3.26
CA ARG A 116 -22.65 1.66 -3.61
C ARG A 116 -23.61 2.20 -2.53
N LYS A 117 -24.66 2.93 -2.93
CA LYS A 117 -25.62 3.56 -2.02
C LYS A 117 -26.28 2.60 -1.02
N GLN A 118 -26.51 1.35 -1.41
CA GLN A 118 -27.06 0.32 -0.52
C GLN A 118 -26.10 -0.12 0.61
N ASN A 119 -24.82 0.27 0.54
CA ASN A 119 -23.79 -0.07 1.53
C ASN A 119 -23.37 1.16 2.37
N CYS A 120 -23.17 2.31 1.72
CA CYS A 120 -22.73 3.57 2.33
C CYS A 120 -23.51 4.74 1.73
N ASN A 121 -23.96 5.68 2.56
CA ASN A 121 -24.48 6.97 2.11
C ASN A 121 -23.37 8.00 1.81
N PHE A 122 -22.18 7.81 2.38
CA PHE A 122 -21.02 8.68 2.17
C PHE A 122 -19.81 7.88 1.67
N PRO A 123 -19.56 7.82 0.36
CA PRO A 123 -18.53 6.95 -0.21
C PRO A 123 -17.11 7.44 0.12
N PRO A 124 -16.12 6.53 0.25
CA PRO A 124 -14.72 6.91 0.46
C PRO A 124 -14.20 7.67 -0.76
N LEU A 125 -13.21 8.54 -0.56
CA LEU A 125 -12.83 9.56 -1.54
C LEU A 125 -11.40 9.36 -2.07
N ARG A 126 -11.12 9.88 -3.27
CA ARG A 126 -9.76 10.10 -3.77
C ARG A 126 -9.58 11.58 -4.08
N PHE A 127 -8.63 12.19 -3.38
CA PHE A 127 -8.17 13.54 -3.63
C PHE A 127 -7.12 13.52 -4.75
N LYS A 128 -7.12 14.56 -5.59
CA LYS A 128 -6.05 14.91 -6.51
C LYS A 128 -5.63 16.34 -6.18
N ILE A 129 -4.37 16.48 -5.76
CA ILE A 129 -3.79 17.75 -5.31
C ILE A 129 -2.82 18.21 -6.41
N PRO A 130 -3.00 19.41 -7.00
CA PRO A 130 -2.03 19.92 -7.97
C PRO A 130 -0.72 20.27 -7.28
N VAL A 131 0.42 19.96 -7.90
CA VAL A 131 1.76 20.14 -7.27
C VAL A 131 2.02 21.58 -6.83
N ARG A 132 1.52 22.58 -7.57
CA ARG A 132 1.65 24.01 -7.21
C ARG A 132 0.86 24.40 -5.95
N GLU A 133 -0.23 23.70 -5.67
CA GLU A 133 -1.10 23.92 -4.51
C GLU A 133 -0.57 23.15 -3.27
N ALA A 134 0.26 22.14 -3.48
CA ALA A 134 0.79 21.29 -2.42
C ALA A 134 2.03 21.87 -1.71
N ILE A 135 2.82 22.70 -2.41
CA ILE A 135 4.11 23.24 -1.93
C ILE A 135 3.89 24.13 -0.70
N GLY A 136 4.69 23.91 0.36
CA GLY A 136 4.60 24.66 1.61
C GLY A 136 3.44 24.26 2.53
N THR A 137 2.70 23.20 2.21
CA THR A 137 1.53 22.73 2.99
C THR A 137 1.76 21.35 3.60
N GLU A 138 0.88 20.94 4.53
CA GLU A 138 0.82 19.56 5.03
C GLU A 138 0.67 18.50 3.93
N PHE A 139 0.22 18.88 2.73
CA PHE A 139 0.10 18.01 1.56
C PHE A 139 1.33 18.04 0.62
N GLU A 140 2.46 18.64 1.00
CA GLU A 140 3.64 18.66 0.11
C GLU A 140 4.11 17.23 -0.26
N GLY A 141 4.51 17.07 -1.53
CA GLY A 141 4.83 15.80 -2.17
C GLY A 141 3.60 15.00 -2.63
N GLN A 142 2.42 15.25 -2.06
CA GLN A 142 1.20 14.50 -2.34
C GLN A 142 0.54 14.95 -3.65
N SER A 143 0.31 14.01 -4.58
CA SER A 143 -0.37 14.30 -5.86
C SER A 143 -1.74 13.65 -6.00
N LYS A 144 -1.94 12.51 -5.34
CA LYS A 144 -3.20 11.76 -5.28
C LYS A 144 -3.23 11.07 -3.91
N LEU A 145 -4.34 11.14 -3.20
CA LEU A 145 -4.48 10.49 -1.90
C LEU A 145 -5.78 9.70 -1.81
N LYS A 146 -5.71 8.50 -1.25
CA LYS A 146 -6.87 7.74 -0.80
C LYS A 146 -7.34 8.36 0.54
N TYR A 147 -8.64 8.59 0.67
CA TYR A 147 -9.28 8.97 1.94
C TYR A 147 -10.36 7.94 2.27
N VAL A 148 -10.29 7.36 3.46
CA VAL A 148 -11.31 6.45 4.00
C VAL A 148 -12.31 7.30 4.79
N SER A 149 -13.59 7.18 4.46
CA SER A 149 -14.70 7.94 5.05
C SER A 149 -15.53 7.09 6.00
N HIS A 150 -16.30 7.77 6.83
CA HIS A 150 -17.25 7.22 7.81
C HIS A 150 -18.42 6.39 7.22
N CYS A 151 -18.55 6.22 5.91
CA CYS A 151 -19.55 5.38 5.21
C CYS A 151 -21.06 5.71 5.44
N GLN A 152 -21.56 5.88 6.67
CA GLN A 152 -22.94 6.27 6.99
C GLN A 152 -22.96 7.50 7.89
N SER A 153 -23.43 8.63 7.36
CA SER A 153 -23.41 9.94 8.03
C SER A 153 -24.30 10.03 9.28
N PHE A 154 -25.29 9.14 9.40
CA PHE A 154 -26.35 9.17 10.42
C PHE A 154 -26.27 8.01 11.43
N VAL A 155 -25.18 7.23 11.43
CA VAL A 155 -24.99 6.08 12.33
C VAL A 155 -23.61 6.18 12.99
N ASP A 156 -23.59 6.63 14.25
CA ASP A 156 -22.39 6.94 15.03
C ASP A 156 -21.32 5.82 15.06
N ASP A 157 -21.75 4.56 15.14
CA ASP A 157 -20.82 3.42 15.22
C ASP A 157 -19.98 3.24 13.94
N TYR A 158 -20.42 3.75 12.78
CA TYR A 158 -19.66 3.69 11.53
C TYR A 158 -18.46 4.64 11.50
N GLU A 159 -18.58 5.79 12.15
CA GLU A 159 -17.47 6.70 12.37
C GLU A 159 -16.43 6.07 13.30
N GLN A 160 -16.89 5.39 14.36
CA GLN A 160 -16.03 4.60 15.23
C GLN A 160 -15.36 3.45 14.47
N HIS A 161 -16.06 2.69 13.63
CA HIS A 161 -15.47 1.66 12.76
C HIS A 161 -14.35 2.19 11.85
N THR A 162 -14.41 3.47 11.45
CA THR A 162 -13.37 4.11 10.64
C THR A 162 -12.13 4.45 11.46
N ILE A 163 -12.30 4.78 12.74
CA ILE A 163 -11.20 4.92 13.71
C ILE A 163 -10.63 3.53 14.08
N GLU A 164 -11.48 2.51 14.26
CA GLU A 164 -11.05 1.11 14.45
C GLU A 164 -10.19 0.64 13.25
N GLU A 165 -10.56 0.95 12.00
CA GLU A 165 -9.75 0.65 10.80
C GLU A 165 -8.41 1.41 10.79
N TYR A 166 -8.40 2.71 11.16
CA TYR A 166 -7.18 3.50 11.31
C TYR A 166 -6.20 2.88 12.32
N LEU A 167 -6.70 2.42 13.47
CA LEU A 167 -5.87 1.79 14.50
C LEU A 167 -5.26 0.46 14.03
N ILE A 168 -5.93 -0.30 13.17
CA ILE A 168 -5.35 -1.50 12.54
C ILE A 168 -4.15 -1.14 11.65
N TYR A 169 -4.20 -0.06 10.86
CA TYR A 169 -3.02 0.41 10.13
C TYR A 169 -1.88 0.82 11.09
N LYS A 170 -2.20 1.53 12.19
CA LYS A 170 -1.20 1.94 13.20
C LYS A 170 -0.53 0.76 13.89
N MET A 171 -1.27 -0.30 14.26
CA MET A 171 -0.68 -1.55 14.75
C MET A 171 0.22 -2.21 13.68
N TYR A 172 -0.21 -2.23 12.41
CA TYR A 172 0.61 -2.81 11.35
C TYR A 172 1.89 -2.00 11.05
N ASN A 173 1.91 -0.70 11.36
CA ASN A 173 3.13 0.12 11.28
C ASN A 173 4.24 -0.36 12.22
N LEU A 174 3.88 -0.93 13.38
CA LEU A 174 4.84 -1.50 14.33
C LEU A 174 5.41 -2.85 13.88
N ILE A 175 4.71 -3.59 13.00
CA ILE A 175 5.16 -4.90 12.48
C ILE A 175 6.15 -4.76 11.32
N SER A 176 6.00 -3.74 10.48
CA SER A 176 6.77 -3.66 9.23
C SER A 176 6.91 -2.24 8.69
N ASN A 177 8.14 -1.83 8.39
CA ASN A 177 8.42 -0.60 7.65
C ASN A 177 7.82 -0.60 6.22
N HIS A 178 7.45 -1.77 5.68
CA HIS A 178 6.74 -1.88 4.40
C HIS A 178 5.23 -1.59 4.50
N SER A 179 4.69 -1.40 5.71
CA SER A 179 3.29 -1.01 5.94
C SER A 179 2.93 0.32 5.27
N TYR A 180 1.64 0.50 4.96
CA TYR A 180 1.09 1.81 4.62
C TYR A 180 1.01 2.72 5.85
N ARG A 181 1.53 3.96 5.76
CA ARG A 181 1.25 5.01 6.75
C ARG A 181 -0.17 5.56 6.58
N VAL A 182 -0.73 6.03 7.68
CA VAL A 182 -2.05 6.67 7.75
C VAL A 182 -1.99 7.93 8.62
N ARG A 183 -2.92 8.87 8.38
CA ARG A 183 -3.17 9.98 9.31
C ARG A 183 -4.65 10.21 9.48
N LEU A 184 -5.09 10.20 10.74
CA LEU A 184 -6.46 10.52 11.12
C LEU A 184 -6.76 11.99 10.81
N ALA A 185 -7.94 12.24 10.25
CA ALA A 185 -8.41 13.56 9.92
C ALA A 185 -9.83 13.77 10.44
N GLN A 186 -10.13 15.01 10.86
CA GLN A 186 -11.48 15.48 11.14
C GLN A 186 -11.85 16.44 10.01
N VAL A 187 -12.86 16.06 9.23
CA VAL A 187 -13.19 16.75 7.97
C VAL A 187 -14.58 17.34 8.05
N SER A 188 -14.67 18.67 7.94
CA SER A 188 -15.93 19.39 7.76
C SER A 188 -16.24 19.49 6.27
N PHE A 189 -17.14 18.64 5.79
CA PHE A 189 -17.64 18.67 4.42
C PHE A 189 -18.74 19.73 4.31
N ILE A 190 -18.51 20.78 3.52
CA ILE A 190 -19.43 21.91 3.34
C ILE A 190 -20.02 21.86 1.93
N ASP A 191 -21.34 21.77 1.80
CA ASP A 191 -22.01 21.88 0.49
C ASP A 191 -22.13 23.35 0.07
N VAL A 192 -21.62 23.69 -1.12
CA VAL A 192 -21.74 25.05 -1.68
C VAL A 192 -23.18 25.45 -2.05
N ASN A 193 -24.08 24.48 -2.22
CA ASN A 193 -25.45 24.74 -2.67
C ASN A 193 -26.43 25.02 -1.52
N SER A 194 -26.31 24.31 -0.40
CA SER A 194 -27.17 24.48 0.78
C SER A 194 -26.49 25.15 1.97
N SER A 195 -25.15 25.24 1.98
CA SER A 195 -24.33 25.58 3.15
C SER A 195 -24.39 24.57 4.32
N ASP A 196 -25.00 23.40 4.11
CA ASP A 196 -24.96 22.31 5.09
C ASP A 196 -23.52 21.87 5.36
N THR A 197 -23.21 21.56 6.61
CA THR A 197 -21.89 21.08 7.03
C THR A 197 -22.00 19.74 7.76
N ILE A 198 -21.27 18.73 7.26
CA ILE A 198 -21.13 17.42 7.91
C ILE A 198 -19.67 17.30 8.39
N THR A 199 -19.44 17.38 9.70
CA THR A 199 -18.12 17.13 10.29
C THR A 199 -18.01 15.68 10.74
N LYS A 200 -17.07 14.91 10.15
CA LYS A 200 -16.83 13.50 10.49
C LYS A 200 -15.34 13.14 10.46
N PHE A 201 -14.98 12.13 11.24
CA PHE A 201 -13.65 11.51 11.18
C PHE A 201 -13.48 10.62 9.94
N GLY A 202 -12.25 10.53 9.48
CA GLY A 202 -11.75 9.59 8.49
C GLY A 202 -10.23 9.59 8.50
N PHE A 203 -9.58 8.98 7.51
CA PHE A 203 -8.12 9.02 7.43
C PHE A 203 -7.59 9.05 6.01
N PHE A 204 -6.47 9.74 5.83
CA PHE A 204 -5.66 9.64 4.63
C PHE A 204 -4.75 8.42 4.71
N LEU A 205 -4.55 7.76 3.57
CA LEU A 205 -3.73 6.56 3.42
C LEU A 205 -2.65 6.83 2.35
N GLU A 206 -1.40 6.50 2.68
CA GLU A 206 -0.22 6.68 1.84
C GLU A 206 -0.42 6.07 0.43
N ASP A 207 0.08 6.73 -0.64
CA ASP A 207 -0.01 6.15 -1.97
C ASP A 207 1.03 5.03 -2.12
N LYS A 208 0.69 3.99 -2.88
CA LYS A 208 1.43 2.73 -2.89
C LYS A 208 2.82 2.88 -3.53
N ASP A 209 2.93 3.79 -4.47
CA ASP A 209 4.18 4.15 -5.14
C ASP A 209 5.14 4.89 -4.17
N ASP A 210 4.62 5.44 -3.06
CA ASP A 210 5.39 6.11 -2.01
C ASP A 210 5.88 5.11 -0.95
N VAL A 211 4.99 4.19 -0.52
CA VAL A 211 5.36 3.02 0.30
C VAL A 211 6.49 2.23 -0.37
N ALA A 212 6.36 1.97 -1.67
CA ALA A 212 7.36 1.26 -2.46
C ALA A 212 8.71 1.98 -2.45
N LEU A 213 8.74 3.26 -2.83
CA LEU A 213 9.99 4.01 -2.97
C LEU A 213 10.73 4.18 -1.64
N ARG A 214 10.04 4.53 -0.54
CA ARG A 214 10.73 4.70 0.77
C ARG A 214 11.27 3.40 1.37
N ASN A 215 10.89 2.25 0.79
CA ASN A 215 11.44 0.94 1.10
C ASN A 215 12.45 0.44 0.05
N GLY A 216 12.86 1.29 -0.92
CA GLY A 216 13.82 0.95 -1.98
C GLY A 216 13.27 -0.07 -3.00
N LYS A 217 11.96 -0.06 -3.25
CA LYS A 217 11.25 -1.10 -4.01
C LYS A 217 10.30 -0.50 -5.05
N ASN A 218 9.86 -1.35 -5.97
CA ASN A 218 8.84 -1.10 -6.98
C ASN A 218 7.60 -1.96 -6.70
N ILE A 219 6.42 -1.50 -7.14
CA ILE A 219 5.19 -2.30 -7.12
C ILE A 219 5.26 -3.38 -8.21
N LEU A 220 5.15 -4.64 -7.81
CA LEU A 220 4.90 -5.76 -8.73
C LEU A 220 3.39 -6.00 -8.85
N ASN A 221 2.93 -6.27 -10.08
CA ASN A 221 1.51 -6.54 -10.38
C ASN A 221 1.29 -7.99 -10.89
N PHE A 222 2.25 -8.88 -10.61
CA PHE A 222 2.16 -10.29 -11.00
C PHE A 222 1.08 -11.02 -10.21
N LYS A 223 0.25 -11.80 -10.92
CA LYS A 223 -0.79 -12.64 -10.32
C LYS A 223 -0.35 -14.10 -10.26
N ASN A 224 -1.11 -14.89 -9.51
CA ASN A 224 -0.93 -16.30 -9.23
C ASN A 224 0.29 -16.67 -8.36
N MET A 225 1.05 -15.69 -7.84
CA MET A 225 2.14 -15.95 -6.88
C MET A 225 1.63 -16.68 -5.63
N LYS A 226 2.48 -17.51 -5.05
CA LYS A 226 2.20 -18.32 -3.86
C LYS A 226 2.84 -17.69 -2.63
N GLN A 227 2.25 -17.90 -1.47
CA GLN A 227 2.79 -17.39 -0.20
C GLN A 227 4.21 -17.90 0.11
N TYR A 228 4.63 -19.05 -0.43
CA TYR A 228 5.99 -19.58 -0.27
C TYR A 228 7.03 -18.95 -1.22
N GLU A 229 6.62 -18.13 -2.19
CA GLU A 229 7.49 -17.37 -3.10
C GLU A 229 7.78 -15.96 -2.55
N ILE A 230 7.15 -15.59 -1.43
CA ILE A 230 7.29 -14.31 -0.73
C ILE A 230 8.36 -14.44 0.37
N LEU A 231 8.99 -13.32 0.75
CA LEU A 231 9.90 -13.26 1.90
C LEU A 231 9.22 -13.83 3.15
N ARG A 232 9.80 -14.91 3.70
CA ARG A 232 9.07 -15.81 4.60
C ARG A 232 8.62 -15.15 5.90
N GLU A 233 9.52 -14.44 6.57
CA GLU A 233 9.22 -13.69 7.80
C GLU A 233 8.04 -12.72 7.61
N ASN A 234 8.08 -11.90 6.56
CA ASN A 234 7.00 -10.98 6.20
C ASN A 234 5.67 -11.72 5.93
N MET A 235 5.71 -12.88 5.29
CA MET A 235 4.52 -13.70 5.03
C MET A 235 3.97 -14.39 6.30
N VAL A 236 4.84 -14.84 7.22
CA VAL A 236 4.46 -15.41 8.53
C VAL A 236 3.80 -14.32 9.38
N MET A 237 4.47 -13.18 9.56
CA MET A 237 3.99 -12.05 10.36
C MET A 237 2.68 -11.47 9.79
N LEU A 238 2.53 -11.34 8.47
CA LEU A 238 1.26 -10.96 7.86
C LEU A 238 0.16 -11.99 8.14
N SER A 239 0.45 -13.28 7.99
CA SER A 239 -0.54 -14.36 8.21
C SER A 239 -1.07 -14.38 9.64
N LEU A 240 -0.23 -14.09 10.63
CA LEU A 240 -0.61 -13.96 12.03
C LEU A 240 -1.28 -12.62 12.35
N PHE A 241 -0.87 -11.52 11.73
CA PHE A 241 -1.55 -10.23 11.90
C PHE A 241 -2.99 -10.27 11.39
N GLN A 242 -3.20 -10.82 10.19
CA GLN A 242 -4.55 -10.98 9.64
C GLN A 242 -5.39 -11.96 10.48
N LEU A 243 -4.77 -12.95 11.14
CA LEU A 243 -5.45 -13.80 12.12
C LEU A 243 -5.86 -12.99 13.36
N MET A 244 -4.95 -12.20 13.94
CA MET A 244 -5.15 -11.37 15.13
C MET A 244 -6.38 -10.47 15.00
N ILE A 245 -6.45 -9.69 13.92
CA ILE A 245 -7.57 -8.77 13.64
C ILE A 245 -8.81 -9.47 13.08
N GLY A 246 -8.75 -10.78 12.82
CA GLY A 246 -9.85 -11.56 12.26
C GLY A 246 -10.19 -11.21 10.81
N ASN A 247 -9.21 -10.85 9.98
CA ASN A 247 -9.42 -10.50 8.58
C ASN A 247 -9.20 -11.71 7.65
N ALA A 248 -10.28 -12.12 6.98
CA ALA A 248 -10.26 -13.18 5.98
C ALA A 248 -10.22 -12.67 4.53
N ASP A 249 -10.38 -11.38 4.25
CA ASP A 249 -10.53 -10.84 2.89
C ASP A 249 -9.21 -10.35 2.27
N TRP A 250 -8.22 -11.25 2.16
CA TRP A 250 -6.93 -10.98 1.50
C TRP A 250 -6.45 -12.18 0.66
N ASP A 251 -5.76 -11.94 -0.46
CA ASP A 251 -5.24 -13.01 -1.33
C ASP A 251 -4.03 -12.55 -2.15
N VAL A 252 -2.86 -13.10 -1.83
CA VAL A 252 -1.57 -12.83 -2.53
C VAL A 252 -1.63 -13.23 -4.00
N GLY A 253 -2.26 -14.35 -4.34
CA GLY A 253 -2.32 -14.85 -5.71
C GLY A 253 -3.26 -14.03 -6.59
N ARG A 254 -4.31 -13.43 -6.01
CA ARG A 254 -5.25 -12.57 -6.74
C ARG A 254 -4.90 -11.07 -6.69
N LEU A 255 -3.91 -10.67 -5.87
CA LEU A 255 -3.63 -9.28 -5.49
C LEU A 255 -4.87 -8.58 -4.90
N HIS A 256 -5.59 -9.31 -4.05
CA HIS A 256 -6.77 -8.81 -3.35
C HIS A 256 -6.37 -8.36 -1.95
N ASN A 257 -6.54 -7.07 -1.65
CA ASN A 257 -6.16 -6.43 -0.38
C ASN A 257 -4.68 -6.69 0.03
N ILE A 258 -3.83 -6.89 -0.98
CA ILE A 258 -2.39 -7.11 -0.92
C ILE A 258 -1.75 -6.36 -2.10
N ASP A 259 -0.82 -5.46 -1.81
CA ASP A 259 0.18 -4.98 -2.77
C ASP A 259 1.49 -5.77 -2.58
N VAL A 260 2.30 -5.83 -3.64
CA VAL A 260 3.55 -6.60 -3.65
C VAL A 260 4.70 -5.67 -4.01
N LEU A 261 5.75 -5.67 -3.20
CA LEU A 261 6.93 -4.82 -3.38
C LEU A 261 8.17 -5.68 -3.63
N SER A 262 9.00 -5.32 -4.60
CA SER A 262 10.32 -5.93 -4.77
C SER A 262 11.35 -4.94 -5.32
N VAL A 263 12.64 -5.25 -5.14
CA VAL A 263 13.74 -4.47 -5.71
C VAL A 263 13.79 -4.64 -7.23
N SER A 264 13.60 -5.88 -7.69
CA SER A 264 13.52 -6.26 -9.11
C SER A 264 12.53 -7.43 -9.30
N GLU A 265 12.18 -7.74 -10.53
CA GLU A 265 11.33 -8.89 -10.86
C GLU A 265 11.95 -10.26 -10.50
N TYR A 266 13.27 -10.31 -10.31
CA TYR A 266 14.01 -11.52 -9.90
C TYR A 266 14.33 -11.56 -8.40
N SER A 267 14.00 -10.51 -7.64
CA SER A 267 14.25 -10.44 -6.20
C SER A 267 13.04 -10.96 -5.42
N ILE A 268 13.28 -11.72 -4.33
CA ILE A 268 12.22 -12.24 -3.46
C ILE A 268 11.35 -11.06 -2.96
N PRO A 269 10.04 -11.02 -3.29
CA PRO A 269 9.18 -9.90 -2.95
C PRO A 269 8.71 -9.93 -1.49
N VAL A 270 8.21 -8.79 -1.02
CA VAL A 270 7.42 -8.66 0.21
C VAL A 270 5.97 -8.29 -0.12
N VAL A 271 5.04 -8.67 0.75
CA VAL A 271 3.61 -8.35 0.67
C VAL A 271 3.22 -7.28 1.68
N VAL A 272 2.30 -6.41 1.29
CA VAL A 272 1.76 -5.30 2.11
C VAL A 272 0.22 -5.33 2.08
N PRO A 273 -0.45 -5.55 3.22
CA PRO A 273 -1.92 -5.57 3.31
C PRO A 273 -2.53 -4.16 3.38
N PHE A 274 -3.78 -4.03 2.93
CA PHE A 274 -4.59 -2.81 2.99
C PHE A 274 -6.11 -3.14 2.92
N ASP A 275 -6.98 -2.12 3.04
CA ASP A 275 -8.45 -2.22 3.18
C ASP A 275 -8.80 -3.22 4.31
N PHE A 276 -8.64 -2.78 5.56
CA PHE A 276 -8.86 -3.57 6.78
C PHE A 276 -10.31 -3.51 7.29
N ASP A 277 -11.24 -2.95 6.52
CA ASP A 277 -12.64 -2.79 6.92
C ASP A 277 -13.36 -4.13 7.16
N TRP A 278 -12.95 -5.17 6.43
CA TRP A 278 -13.50 -6.53 6.53
C TRP A 278 -12.84 -7.37 7.65
N SER A 279 -12.57 -6.75 8.80
CA SER A 279 -11.92 -7.38 9.97
C SER A 279 -12.92 -7.72 11.08
N GLY A 280 -12.81 -8.93 11.65
CA GLY A 280 -13.59 -9.37 12.82
C GLY A 280 -13.43 -8.47 14.05
N MET A 281 -12.27 -7.81 14.20
CA MET A 281 -11.99 -6.79 15.22
C MET A 281 -12.92 -5.56 15.12
N ILE A 282 -13.29 -5.17 13.90
CA ILE A 282 -14.26 -4.10 13.64
C ILE A 282 -15.68 -4.64 13.85
N ASN A 283 -16.00 -5.84 13.31
CA ASN A 283 -17.33 -6.47 13.34
C ASN A 283 -18.43 -5.56 12.76
N HIS A 284 -18.11 -4.91 11.64
CA HIS A 284 -19.01 -4.00 10.93
C HIS A 284 -20.30 -4.72 10.48
N SER A 285 -21.44 -4.04 10.40
CA SER A 285 -22.74 -4.69 10.11
C SER A 285 -22.86 -5.45 8.76
N TYR A 286 -21.95 -5.25 7.80
CA TYR A 286 -21.88 -6.02 6.55
C TYR A 286 -20.79 -7.11 6.54
N TYR A 287 -19.98 -7.21 7.60
CA TYR A 287 -18.88 -8.16 7.70
C TYR A 287 -19.39 -9.60 7.76
N THR A 288 -18.83 -10.45 6.90
CA THR A 288 -19.06 -11.90 6.88
C THR A 288 -17.75 -12.61 6.55
N LEU A 289 -17.46 -13.74 7.21
CA LEU A 289 -16.28 -14.57 6.88
C LEU A 289 -16.41 -15.24 5.50
N SER A 290 -17.64 -15.57 5.11
CA SER A 290 -18.04 -16.07 3.80
C SER A 290 -19.58 -16.16 3.73
N PRO A 291 -20.22 -15.95 2.58
CA PRO A 291 -21.65 -16.25 2.40
C PRO A 291 -22.05 -17.72 2.65
N LYS A 292 -21.06 -18.63 2.79
CA LYS A 292 -21.26 -20.06 3.11
C LYS A 292 -20.92 -20.42 4.56
N ILE A 293 -20.62 -19.45 5.41
CA ILE A 293 -20.30 -19.66 6.83
C ILE A 293 -21.47 -19.14 7.67
N ASP A 294 -21.81 -19.88 8.73
CA ASP A 294 -22.82 -19.51 9.74
C ASP A 294 -22.65 -18.05 10.21
N PRO A 295 -23.71 -17.20 10.17
CA PRO A 295 -23.65 -15.83 10.67
C PRO A 295 -23.15 -15.69 12.12
N ASN A 296 -23.36 -16.70 12.97
CA ASN A 296 -22.86 -16.72 14.35
C ASN A 296 -21.34 -17.00 14.42
N ALA A 297 -20.79 -17.68 13.42
CA ALA A 297 -19.37 -17.99 13.34
C ALA A 297 -18.50 -16.78 12.95
N LYS A 298 -19.08 -15.59 12.69
CA LYS A 298 -18.36 -14.37 12.29
C LYS A 298 -17.18 -13.97 13.19
N TYR A 299 -17.23 -14.32 14.47
CA TYR A 299 -16.16 -14.07 15.45
C TYR A 299 -14.96 -15.04 15.33
N LYS A 300 -15.09 -16.15 14.60
CA LYS A 300 -14.02 -17.15 14.45
C LYS A 300 -12.89 -16.64 13.54
N ARG A 301 -11.71 -16.40 14.12
CA ARG A 301 -10.48 -16.08 13.38
C ARG A 301 -10.13 -17.24 12.43
N LEU A 302 -9.90 -16.93 11.15
CA LEU A 302 -9.58 -17.92 10.11
C LEU A 302 -8.12 -17.81 9.69
N TYR A 303 -7.31 -18.83 9.96
CA TYR A 303 -5.93 -18.86 9.48
C TYR A 303 -5.89 -19.13 7.97
N LYS A 304 -5.21 -18.24 7.23
CA LYS A 304 -5.05 -18.32 5.76
C LYS A 304 -3.60 -18.46 5.29
N GLY A 305 -2.65 -18.59 6.22
CA GLY A 305 -1.23 -18.78 5.94
C GLY A 305 -0.88 -20.19 5.46
N MET A 306 0.38 -20.38 5.09
CA MET A 306 0.96 -21.70 4.85
C MET A 306 1.28 -22.41 6.18
N LYS A 307 1.54 -23.72 6.11
CA LYS A 307 2.13 -24.48 7.22
C LYS A 307 3.63 -24.25 7.24
N TRP A 308 4.02 -23.18 7.94
CA TRP A 308 5.39 -22.83 8.32
C TRP A 308 5.98 -23.86 9.29
N SER A 309 7.29 -23.77 9.55
CA SER A 309 7.94 -24.62 10.55
C SER A 309 7.51 -24.24 11.98
N PRO A 310 7.67 -25.14 12.98
CA PRO A 310 7.41 -24.78 14.38
C PRO A 310 8.30 -23.62 14.86
N GLU A 311 9.56 -23.58 14.43
CA GLU A 311 10.53 -22.51 14.74
C GLU A 311 10.09 -21.16 14.17
N GLU A 312 9.66 -21.13 12.91
CA GLU A 312 9.12 -19.93 12.25
C GLU A 312 7.84 -19.40 12.94
N LEU A 313 7.03 -20.29 13.51
CA LEU A 313 5.83 -19.92 14.27
C LEU A 313 6.15 -19.44 15.70
N GLU A 314 7.01 -20.14 16.44
CA GLU A 314 7.36 -19.75 17.82
C GLU A 314 8.17 -18.43 17.86
N GLN A 315 9.06 -18.20 16.88
CA GLN A 315 9.72 -16.89 16.74
C GLN A 315 8.68 -15.79 16.47
N ALA A 316 7.75 -16.02 15.54
CA ALA A 316 6.71 -15.03 15.26
C ALA A 316 5.77 -14.82 16.47
N PHE A 317 5.41 -15.87 17.21
CA PHE A 317 4.66 -15.73 18.47
C PHE A 317 5.43 -14.93 19.52
N THR A 318 6.75 -15.03 19.56
CA THR A 318 7.62 -14.22 20.44
C THR A 318 7.55 -12.74 20.02
N ASN A 319 7.80 -12.44 18.74
CA ASN A 319 7.68 -11.08 18.18
C ASN A 319 6.28 -10.46 18.46
N PHE A 320 5.21 -11.24 18.33
CA PHE A 320 3.86 -10.77 18.66
C PHE A 320 3.67 -10.50 20.16
N LYS A 321 4.26 -11.29 21.06
CA LYS A 321 4.18 -11.08 22.52
C LYS A 321 4.95 -9.82 22.94
N GLU A 322 6.10 -9.56 22.32
CA GLU A 322 6.89 -8.33 22.51
C GLU A 322 6.13 -7.08 22.03
N LEU A 323 5.42 -7.17 20.91
CA LEU A 323 4.57 -6.08 20.37
C LEU A 323 3.28 -5.84 21.17
N LYS A 324 2.90 -6.75 22.09
CA LYS A 324 1.62 -6.68 22.82
C LYS A 324 1.39 -5.35 23.54
N PRO A 325 2.34 -4.80 24.34
CA PRO A 325 2.11 -3.55 25.05
C PRO A 325 1.82 -2.40 24.09
N SER A 326 2.60 -2.27 23.02
CA SER A 326 2.43 -1.21 22.02
C SER A 326 1.15 -1.33 21.19
N PHE A 327 0.63 -2.54 20.96
CA PHE A 327 -0.71 -2.70 20.35
C PHE A 327 -1.82 -2.23 21.29
N LEU A 328 -1.71 -2.54 22.59
CA LEU A 328 -2.67 -2.07 23.59
C LEU A 328 -2.57 -0.55 23.80
N GLU A 329 -1.37 0.02 23.79
CA GLU A 329 -1.07 1.46 23.87
C GLU A 329 -1.69 2.24 22.70
N VAL A 330 -1.50 1.76 21.46
CA VAL A 330 -2.16 2.31 20.25
C VAL A 330 -3.69 2.36 20.39
N ILE A 331 -4.28 1.41 21.12
CA ILE A 331 -5.73 1.35 21.37
C ILE A 331 -6.14 2.19 22.59
N SER A 332 -5.35 2.24 23.68
CA SER A 332 -5.67 3.01 24.89
C SER A 332 -5.62 4.51 24.66
N ASP A 333 -4.64 4.97 23.90
CA ASP A 333 -4.28 6.39 23.81
C ASP A 333 -5.05 7.12 22.70
N CYS A 334 -5.80 6.38 21.88
CA CYS A 334 -6.70 6.96 20.89
C CYS A 334 -7.89 7.67 21.55
N THR A 335 -7.74 8.97 21.84
CA THR A 335 -8.77 9.81 22.49
C THR A 335 -10.08 9.93 21.71
N TYR A 336 -10.07 9.64 20.40
CA TYR A 336 -11.24 9.70 19.51
C TYR A 336 -12.12 8.44 19.54
N LEU A 337 -11.65 7.38 20.19
CA LEU A 337 -12.37 6.10 20.34
C LEU A 337 -13.24 6.11 21.61
N LYS A 338 -14.53 5.83 21.49
CA LYS A 338 -15.47 5.68 22.62
C LYS A 338 -15.05 4.51 23.49
N ASN A 339 -15.14 4.63 24.82
CA ASN A 339 -14.65 3.62 25.76
C ASN A 339 -15.22 2.20 25.53
N LYS A 340 -16.49 2.09 25.10
CA LYS A 340 -17.11 0.81 24.70
C LYS A 340 -16.35 0.14 23.54
N ASN A 341 -15.98 0.91 22.52
CA ASN A 341 -15.20 0.43 21.38
C ASN A 341 -13.76 0.11 21.81
N ARG A 342 -13.13 0.97 22.62
CA ARG A 342 -11.79 0.75 23.19
C ARG A 342 -11.68 -0.60 23.90
N ASN A 343 -12.60 -0.89 24.82
CA ASN A 343 -12.60 -2.14 25.57
C ASN A 343 -12.82 -3.34 24.62
N LYS A 344 -13.82 -3.28 23.72
CA LYS A 344 -14.04 -4.28 22.64
C LYS A 344 -12.77 -4.57 21.84
N LEU A 345 -11.99 -3.55 21.48
CA LEU A 345 -10.74 -3.74 20.74
C LEU A 345 -9.67 -4.43 21.59
N ILE A 346 -9.51 -4.02 22.85
CA ILE A 346 -8.57 -4.64 23.81
C ILE A 346 -8.91 -6.11 24.03
N ASP A 347 -10.18 -6.42 24.35
CA ASP A 347 -10.67 -7.78 24.55
C ASP A 347 -10.42 -8.67 23.32
N TYR A 348 -10.66 -8.14 22.11
CA TYR A 348 -10.44 -8.86 20.85
C TYR A 348 -8.95 -9.09 20.53
N ILE A 349 -8.05 -8.23 21.01
CA ILE A 349 -6.61 -8.44 20.90
C ILE A 349 -6.13 -9.45 21.96
N GLU A 350 -6.66 -9.39 23.19
CA GLU A 350 -6.36 -10.37 24.25
C GLU A 350 -6.75 -11.80 23.88
N GLU A 351 -7.90 -12.01 23.22
CA GLU A 351 -8.29 -13.32 22.68
C GLU A 351 -7.23 -13.94 21.74
N PHE A 352 -6.54 -13.12 20.93
CA PHE A 352 -5.46 -13.61 20.08
C PHE A 352 -4.23 -14.01 20.91
N TYR A 353 -3.91 -13.26 21.97
CA TYR A 353 -2.84 -13.62 22.89
C TYR A 353 -3.13 -14.86 23.73
N GLN A 354 -4.40 -15.13 24.06
CA GLN A 354 -4.82 -16.40 24.64
C GLN A 354 -4.61 -17.54 23.63
N LEU A 355 -5.00 -17.34 22.36
CA LEU A 355 -4.84 -18.32 21.28
C LEU A 355 -3.36 -18.71 21.10
N ILE A 356 -2.45 -17.75 20.89
CA ILE A 356 -1.02 -18.06 20.61
C ILE A 356 -0.21 -18.52 21.82
N ASN A 357 -0.79 -18.51 23.03
CA ASN A 357 -0.22 -19.14 24.22
C ASN A 357 -0.80 -20.54 24.49
N SER A 358 -1.87 -20.94 23.79
CA SER A 358 -2.51 -22.24 23.92
C SER A 358 -2.04 -23.22 22.84
N LYS A 359 -1.21 -24.21 23.22
CA LYS A 359 -0.81 -25.29 22.29
C LYS A 359 -1.99 -26.04 21.67
N LYS A 360 -3.13 -26.10 22.37
CA LYS A 360 -4.39 -26.65 21.87
C LYS A 360 -4.95 -25.78 20.75
N ASP A 361 -5.09 -24.48 20.98
CA ASP A 361 -5.82 -23.60 20.06
C ASP A 361 -4.94 -23.13 18.89
N VAL A 362 -3.61 -23.07 19.06
CA VAL A 362 -2.64 -23.05 17.94
C VAL A 362 -2.84 -24.27 17.02
N ARG A 363 -2.96 -25.48 17.57
CA ARG A 363 -3.18 -26.70 16.78
C ARG A 363 -4.52 -26.67 16.03
N GLU A 364 -5.60 -26.29 16.71
CA GLU A 364 -6.95 -26.29 16.14
C GLU A 364 -7.20 -25.14 15.13
N VAL A 365 -6.70 -23.93 15.41
CA VAL A 365 -6.96 -22.74 14.57
C VAL A 365 -5.88 -22.54 13.50
N ILE A 366 -4.60 -22.76 13.83
CA ILE A 366 -3.48 -22.52 12.92
C ILE A 366 -3.08 -23.82 12.21
N GLU A 367 -2.54 -24.80 12.94
CA GLU A 367 -1.84 -25.93 12.32
C GLU A 367 -2.70 -26.83 11.43
N LYS A 368 -3.97 -27.04 11.77
CA LYS A 368 -4.92 -27.86 11.00
C LYS A 368 -5.43 -27.15 9.75
N ASN A 369 -5.54 -25.82 9.77
CA ASN A 369 -6.09 -25.02 8.68
C ASN A 369 -5.00 -24.47 7.73
N ALA A 370 -3.76 -24.46 8.19
CA ALA A 370 -2.59 -24.00 7.44
C ALA A 370 -2.37 -24.81 6.15
N LYS A 371 -2.18 -24.11 5.03
CA LYS A 371 -2.01 -24.74 3.71
C LYS A 371 -0.63 -25.39 3.62
N LYS A 372 -0.56 -26.66 3.23
CA LYS A 372 0.72 -27.36 3.02
C LYS A 372 1.57 -26.63 1.99
N ILE A 373 2.83 -26.33 2.33
CA ILE A 373 3.84 -25.94 1.34
C ILE A 373 4.11 -27.18 0.46
N PRO A 374 4.12 -27.07 -0.88
CA PRO A 374 4.54 -28.17 -1.73
C PRO A 374 5.97 -28.59 -1.38
N LYS A 375 6.25 -29.90 -1.36
CA LYS A 375 7.64 -30.35 -1.39
C LYS A 375 8.20 -29.95 -2.77
N THR A 376 9.29 -29.21 -2.79
CA THR A 376 10.16 -29.15 -3.97
C THR A 376 10.60 -30.58 -4.32
N GLN A 377 10.61 -30.88 -5.62
CA GLN A 377 11.28 -32.04 -6.19
C GLN A 377 12.76 -31.73 -6.41
#